data_AF-A0A4Y2ADI4-F1
#
_entry.id   AF-A0A4Y2ADI4-F1
#
_cell.length_a   1.000
_cell.length_b   1.000
_cell.length_c   1.000
_cell.angle_alpha   90.00
_cell.angle_beta   90.00
_cell.angle_gamma   90.00
#
_symmetry.space_group_name_H-M   'P 1'
#
loop_
_entity.id
_entity.type
_entity.pdbx_description
1 polymer ?
#
loop_
_entity_poly.entity_id
_entity_poly.type
_entity_poly.pdbx_seq_one_letter_code
_entity_poly.pdbx_strand_id
1 'polypeptide(L)'
;MFLLWKLLCFTCILALVRPVPEKIPIGAIFTPGTEEQQSAFKYIIHLHNTNDSQARFKVEPVVEVLDSPDAFKMARACKCEFLSFMG
;
A
#
# COMPACT_ATOMS: atom_id res chain seq x y z
N MET A 1 -37.45 13.70 -21.62
CA MET A 1 -37.27 14.14 -20.22
C MET A 1 -36.83 13.00 -19.29
N PHE A 2 -37.48 11.83 -19.29
CA PHE A 2 -37.10 10.68 -18.44
C PHE A 2 -35.70 10.08 -18.68
N LEU A 3 -35.20 10.10 -19.93
CA LEU A 3 -33.89 9.52 -20.27
C LEU A 3 -32.72 10.38 -19.76
N LEU A 4 -32.87 11.71 -19.80
CA LEU A 4 -31.87 12.67 -19.30
C LEU A 4 -31.68 12.55 -17.79
N TRP A 5 -32.76 12.33 -17.04
CA TRP A 5 -32.71 12.08 -15.59
C TRP A 5 -31.97 10.78 -15.27
N LYS A 6 -32.24 9.70 -16.03
CA LYS A 6 -31.53 8.42 -15.83
C LYS A 6 -30.03 8.53 -16.12
N LEU A 7 -29.66 9.28 -17.17
CA LEU A 7 -28.26 9.56 -17.49
C LEU A 7 -27.59 10.41 -16.41
N LEU A 8 -28.28 11.42 -15.88
CA LEU A 8 -27.81 12.25 -14.77
C LEU A 8 -27.59 11.42 -13.49
N CYS A 9 -28.52 10.54 -13.14
CA CYS A 9 -28.36 9.65 -11.99
C CYS A 9 -27.19 8.68 -12.18
N PHE A 10 -27.01 8.12 -13.38
CA PHE A 10 -25.93 7.19 -13.66
C PHE A 10 -24.55 7.86 -13.59
N THR A 11 -24.40 9.08 -14.09
CA THR A 11 -23.14 9.83 -13.96
C THR A 11 -22.85 10.23 -12.52
N CYS A 12 -23.86 10.59 -11.72
CA CYS A 12 -23.71 10.83 -10.28
C CYS A 12 -23.26 9.58 -9.51
N ILE A 13 -23.77 8.39 -9.86
CA ILE A 13 -23.38 7.12 -9.22
C ILE A 13 -21.94 6.75 -9.59
N LEU A 14 -21.54 6.92 -10.85
CA LEU A 14 -20.16 6.67 -11.28
C LEU A 14 -19.15 7.65 -10.65
N ALA A 15 -19.54 8.91 -10.45
CA ALA A 15 -18.70 9.90 -9.77
C ALA A 15 -18.45 9.57 -8.29
N LEU A 16 -19.26 8.70 -7.68
CA LEU A 16 -19.08 8.25 -6.30
C LEU A 16 -18.07 7.09 -6.17
N VAL A 17 -17.80 6.37 -7.27
CA VAL A 17 -16.86 5.25 -7.28
C VAL A 17 -15.45 5.81 -7.39
N ARG A 18 -14.74 5.87 -6.26
CA ARG A 18 -13.30 6.16 -6.28
C ARG A 18 -12.55 4.95 -6.84
N PRO A 19 -11.68 5.11 -7.84
CA PRO A 19 -10.81 4.03 -8.28
C PRO A 19 -9.89 3.63 -7.12
N VAL A 20 -9.89 2.35 -6.77
CA VAL A 20 -8.90 1.79 -5.85
C VAL A 20 -7.58 1.66 -6.63
N PRO A 21 -6.45 2.18 -6.10
CA PRO A 21 -5.18 2.03 -6.77
C PRO A 21 -4.83 0.55 -6.95
N GLU A 22 -4.31 0.19 -8.12
CA GLU A 22 -3.94 -1.19 -8.43
C GLU A 22 -2.84 -1.71 -7.49
N LYS A 23 -1.95 -0.81 -7.05
CA LYS A 23 -0.87 -1.10 -6.11
C LYS A 23 -0.86 -0.09 -4.97
N ILE A 24 -0.70 -0.58 -3.74
CA ILE A 24 -0.56 0.22 -2.54
C ILE A 24 0.84 -0.04 -1.97
N PRO A 25 1.71 0.98 -1.93
CA PRO A 25 2.99 0.83 -1.29
C PRO A 25 2.89 0.76 0.24
N ILE A 26 3.68 -0.12 0.86
CA ILE A 26 3.80 -0.23 2.33
C ILE A 26 5.28 -0.27 2.71
N GLY A 27 5.73 0.72 3.49
CA GLY A 27 7.06 0.77 4.07
C GLY A 27 7.17 -0.08 5.35
N ALA A 28 8.29 -0.76 5.52
CA ALA A 28 8.61 -1.53 6.72
C ALA A 28 10.10 -1.44 7.05
N ILE A 29 10.40 -1.07 8.30
CA ILE A 29 11.76 -0.94 8.80
C ILE A 29 12.05 -2.10 9.76
N PHE A 30 13.15 -2.80 9.51
CA PHE A 30 13.63 -3.91 10.33
C PHE A 30 14.99 -3.57 10.95
N THR A 31 15.26 -4.17 12.10
CA THR A 31 16.52 -4.02 12.84
C THR A 31 17.20 -5.38 12.98
N PRO A 32 18.47 -5.46 13.43
CA PRO A 32 19.14 -6.75 13.58
C PRO A 32 18.38 -7.65 14.56
N GLY A 33 18.34 -8.95 14.28
CA GLY A 33 17.57 -9.93 15.06
C GLY A 33 16.07 -9.99 14.71
N THR A 34 15.62 -9.32 13.65
CA THR A 34 14.22 -9.36 13.17
C THR A 34 14.02 -10.06 11.82
N GLU A 35 14.91 -10.98 11.48
CA GLU A 35 14.94 -11.69 10.20
C GLU A 35 13.69 -12.55 9.95
N GLU A 36 13.18 -13.19 11.01
CA GLU A 36 11.94 -13.99 10.94
C GLU A 36 10.73 -13.10 10.66
N GLN A 37 10.65 -11.94 11.32
CA GLN A 37 9.57 -10.96 11.13
C GLN A 37 9.61 -10.40 9.70
N GLN A 38 10.81 -10.11 9.18
CA GLN A 38 10.97 -9.66 7.79
C GLN A 38 10.51 -10.73 6.80
N SER A 39 10.83 -12.00 7.06
CA SER A 39 10.42 -13.13 6.23
C SER A 39 8.91 -13.35 6.26
N ALA A 40 8.31 -13.31 7.46
CA ALA A 40 6.87 -13.40 7.64
C ALA A 40 6.12 -12.25 6.94
N PHE A 41 6.63 -11.03 7.02
CA PHE A 41 6.08 -9.86 6.32
C PHE A 41 6.05 -10.08 4.81
N LYS A 42 7.18 -10.50 4.21
CA LYS A 42 7.26 -10.81 2.77
C LYS A 42 6.29 -11.93 2.38
N TYR A 43 6.17 -12.97 3.21
CA TYR A 43 5.29 -14.10 2.94
C TYR A 43 3.81 -13.71 2.93
N ILE A 44 3.36 -12.92 3.91
CA ILE A 44 1.96 -12.47 3.99
C ILE A 44 1.61 -11.59 2.79
N ILE A 45 2.53 -10.71 2.36
CA ILE A 45 2.34 -9.89 1.16
C ILE A 45 2.25 -10.74 -0.10
N HIS A 46 3.12 -11.74 -0.23
CA HIS A 46 3.05 -12.67 -1.36
C HIS A 46 1.70 -13.42 -1.40
N LEU A 47 1.23 -13.90 -0.25
CA LEU A 47 -0.06 -14.57 -0.13
C LEU A 47 -1.22 -13.63 -0.51
N HIS A 48 -1.19 -12.38 -0.05
CA HIS A 48 -2.18 -11.37 -0.39
C HIS A 48 -2.20 -11.08 -1.90
N ASN A 49 -1.02 -10.84 -2.50
CA ASN A 49 -0.88 -10.46 -3.91
C ASN A 49 -1.18 -11.59 -4.90
N THR A 50 -1.05 -12.84 -4.45
CA THR A 50 -1.38 -14.03 -5.26
C THR A 50 -2.87 -14.34 -5.25
N ASN A 51 -3.61 -13.83 -4.27
CA ASN A 51 -5.05 -14.04 -4.17
C ASN A 51 -5.84 -12.99 -4.96
N ASP A 52 -5.75 -13.04 -6.30
CA ASP A 52 -6.46 -12.11 -7.20
C ASP A 52 -8.01 -12.16 -7.04
N SER A 53 -8.55 -13.22 -6.44
CA SER A 53 -10.00 -13.35 -6.20
C SER A 53 -10.52 -12.53 -5.01
N GLN A 54 -9.66 -12.24 -4.03
CA GLN A 54 -10.03 -11.52 -2.81
C GLN A 54 -9.31 -10.18 -2.64
N ALA A 55 -8.11 -10.02 -3.21
CA ALA A 55 -7.33 -8.80 -3.12
C ALA A 55 -7.87 -7.74 -4.10
N ARG A 56 -8.34 -6.61 -3.56
CA ARG A 56 -8.83 -5.47 -4.36
C ARG A 56 -7.71 -4.59 -4.91
N PHE A 57 -6.50 -4.78 -4.39
CA PHE A 57 -5.27 -4.08 -4.75
C PHE A 57 -4.10 -5.01 -4.44
N LYS A 58 -2.94 -4.75 -5.04
CA LYS A 58 -1.68 -5.42 -4.72
C LYS A 58 -0.88 -4.56 -3.75
N VAL A 59 -0.14 -5.19 -2.85
CA VAL A 59 0.76 -4.51 -1.93
C VAL A 59 2.16 -4.49 -2.54
N GLU A 60 2.79 -3.32 -2.53
CA GLU A 60 4.19 -3.13 -2.93
C GLU A 60 5.05 -2.86 -1.69
N PRO A 61 5.78 -3.86 -1.17
CA PRO A 61 6.60 -3.67 0.01
C PRO A 61 7.86 -2.88 -0.32
N VAL A 62 8.15 -1.86 0.49
CA VAL A 62 9.48 -1.23 0.55
C VAL A 62 10.05 -1.54 1.92
N VAL A 63 11.23 -2.15 1.93
CA VAL A 63 11.80 -2.76 3.13
C VAL A 63 13.19 -2.18 3.34
N GLU A 64 13.35 -1.47 4.46
CA GLU A 64 14.63 -0.93 4.91
C GLU A 64 15.14 -1.74 6.11
N VAL A 65 16.40 -2.14 6.08
CA VAL A 65 17.05 -2.83 7.20
C VAL A 65 18.10 -1.89 7.77
N LEU A 66 17.96 -1.55 9.05
CA LEU A 66 18.90 -0.69 9.77
C LEU A 66 19.84 -1.53 10.62
N ASP A 67 21.10 -1.12 10.72
CA ASP A 67 22.12 -1.82 11.51
C ASP A 67 21.93 -1.66 13.04
N SER A 68 21.08 -0.72 13.46
CA SER A 68 20.87 -0.38 14.87
C SER A 68 19.51 0.28 15.07
N PRO A 69 18.83 0.08 16.22
CA PRO A 69 17.54 0.73 16.55
C PRO A 69 17.73 2.19 17.00
N ASP A 70 18.52 2.94 16.24
CA ASP A 70 18.80 4.36 16.53
C ASP A 70 17.67 5.24 16.00
N ALA A 71 17.12 6.10 16.87
CA ALA A 71 15.97 6.93 16.54
C ALA A 71 16.23 7.93 15.40
N PHE A 72 17.45 8.44 15.24
CA PHE A 72 17.79 9.33 14.14
C PHE A 72 17.88 8.58 12.82
N LYS A 73 18.44 7.36 12.82
CA LYS A 73 18.43 6.49 11.64
C LYS A 73 17.01 6.11 11.23
N MET A 74 16.17 5.73 12.19
CA MET A 74 14.75 5.42 11.94
C MET A 74 13.97 6.63 11.40
N ALA A 75 14.18 7.82 11.96
CA ALA A 75 13.53 9.04 11.49
C ALA A 75 13.94 9.40 10.06
N ARG A 76 15.21 9.16 9.70
CA ARG A 76 15.70 9.37 8.34
C ARG A 76 15.11 8.37 7.35
N ALA A 77 15.11 7.09 7.69
CA ALA A 77 14.50 6.01 6.91
C ALA A 77 13.02 6.33 6.60
N CYS A 78 12.25 6.60 7.65
CA CYS A 78 10.82 6.91 7.55
C CYS A 78 10.57 8.17 6.69
N LYS A 79 11.41 9.21 6.81
CA LYS A 79 11.29 10.43 6.00
C LYS A 79 11.54 10.17 4.51
N CYS A 80 12.56 9.39 4.16
CA CYS A 80 12.90 9.10 2.77
C CYS A 80 11.83 8.23 2.07
N GLU A 81 11.28 7.25 2.78
CA GLU A 81 10.24 6.37 2.25
C GLU A 81 8.89 7.08 2.10
N PHE A 82 8.42 7.80 3.12
CA PHE A 82 7.10 8.44 3.09
C PHE A 82 6.98 9.53 2.01
N LEU A 83 8.08 10.24 1.73
CA LEU A 83 8.14 11.22 0.64
C LEU A 83 8.16 10.57 -0.76
N SER A 84 8.71 9.36 -0.89
CA SER A 84 8.74 8.63 -2.17
C SER A 84 7.36 8.08 -2.57
N PHE A 85 6.43 7.93 -1.62
CA PHE A 85 5.06 7.45 -1.90
C PHE A 85 4.04 8.56 -2.19
N MET A 86 4.39 9.83 -1.94
CA MET A 86 3.53 10.99 -2.23
C MET A 86 3.83 11.66 -3.58
N GLY A 87 4.85 11.19 -4.31
CA GLY A 87 5.28 11.71 -5.60
C GLY A 87 4.58 11.07 -6.79
#